data_AF-A0A4Q3CG50-F1
#
_entry.id   AF-A0A4Q3CG50-F1
#
_cell.length_a   1.000
_cell.length_b   1.000
_cell.length_c   1.000
_cell.angle_alpha   90.00
_cell.angle_beta   90.00
_cell.angle_gamma   90.00
#
_symmetry.space_group_name_H-M   'P 1'
#
loop_
_entity.id
_entity.type
_entity.pdbx_description
1 polymer ?
#
loop_
_entity_poly.entity_id
_entity_poly.type
_entity_poly.pdbx_seq_one_letter_code
_entity_poly.pdbx_strand_id
1 'polypeptide(L)'
;MSTQRGEMQTAYRILVASSREKLANDDSDLWDSEKISSDSSLNIVYAGKPLQTAQQYYWKVKTWDKEGNESAWSNTATWSMGLLKPADWYGQWIGNDEPMPGDTLYSQFPRIPARYVRKEFIATHQIKRATVYLCGLGLSEFYVNGKKVGNAVLSPALSELPKRAWYTTFDITSQVKQGKNAFGVILGNGRIAALRMKEIPIYYDTTKLTHYGLPKMRARIDIEYNDGSKSVVNSDTSWEMTNKGPIIANNEFDGEEYDANRELNGWNQPGYNDAAWQQAKVVKPAAQILSAQMMPPIKVIEDIKPIGIFERGPGVYIVDMGQNMVGWARLKVHGKKGQRITMRFAERLKPDSSLYLDPIRTAKVTDVYTLKGKGAEDWEPRFTYHGFRYVEIKGYPGEPTAEAITGRVVHDDLERVGTFTTSNQMINKIFTNAYWGMKGNYRSIPTDCPQRDERQGWLGDRATGSRGESYVFNNAPLYAKWLRDIEDTQAGTG
;
A
#
# COMPACT_ATOMS: atom_id res chain seq x y z
N MET A 1 -22.93 23.32 -4.16
CA MET A 1 -23.67 23.81 -2.99
C MET A 1 -24.71 24.80 -3.47
N SER A 2 -25.91 24.80 -2.87
CA SER A 2 -26.91 25.84 -3.16
C SER A 2 -26.40 27.21 -2.70
N THR A 3 -26.78 28.26 -3.44
CA THR A 3 -26.53 29.66 -3.06
C THR A 3 -27.62 30.22 -2.14
N GLN A 4 -28.70 29.47 -1.94
CA GLN A 4 -29.81 29.87 -1.08
C GLN A 4 -29.51 29.57 0.40
N ARG A 5 -30.06 30.40 1.29
CA ARG A 5 -29.89 30.25 2.74
C ARG A 5 -30.95 29.32 3.33
N GLY A 6 -30.54 28.54 4.33
CA GLY A 6 -31.43 27.64 5.06
C GLY A 6 -32.03 26.56 4.17
N GLU A 7 -31.26 26.05 3.21
CA GLU A 7 -31.64 24.91 2.39
C GLU A 7 -31.62 23.62 3.19
N MET A 8 -32.55 22.72 2.90
CA MET A 8 -32.69 21.44 3.58
C MET A 8 -33.27 20.39 2.63
N GLN A 9 -32.74 19.17 2.69
CA GLN A 9 -33.35 18.03 2.02
C GLN A 9 -34.61 17.59 2.80
N THR A 10 -35.72 17.37 2.10
CA THR A 10 -36.95 16.81 2.68
C THR A 10 -37.24 15.38 2.23
N ALA A 11 -36.69 14.97 1.09
CA ALA A 11 -36.80 13.60 0.58
C ALA A 11 -35.65 13.24 -0.35
N TYR A 12 -35.48 11.95 -0.62
CA TYR A 12 -34.56 11.41 -1.63
C TYR A 12 -35.16 10.23 -2.40
N ARG A 13 -34.59 9.93 -3.57
CA ARG A 13 -34.81 8.68 -4.33
C ARG A 13 -33.50 8.20 -4.93
N ILE A 14 -33.21 6.91 -4.78
CA ILE A 14 -32.00 6.25 -5.26
C ILE A 14 -32.39 5.15 -6.25
N LEU A 15 -31.73 5.13 -7.42
CA LEU A 15 -31.83 4.06 -8.40
C LEU A 15 -30.50 3.31 -8.50
N VAL A 16 -30.57 1.98 -8.57
CA VAL A 16 -29.43 1.09 -8.80
C VAL A 16 -29.76 0.10 -9.91
N ALA A 17 -28.84 -0.06 -10.85
CA ALA A 17 -28.96 -1.00 -11.96
C ALA A 17 -27.67 -1.80 -12.21
N SER A 18 -27.82 -2.94 -12.88
CA SER A 18 -26.74 -3.86 -13.25
C SER A 18 -25.91 -3.40 -14.45
N SER A 19 -26.37 -2.41 -15.21
CA SER A 19 -25.65 -1.80 -16.32
C SER A 19 -25.92 -0.30 -16.42
N ARG A 20 -25.01 0.41 -17.10
CA ARG A 20 -25.16 1.85 -17.33
C ARG A 20 -26.35 2.16 -18.23
N GLU A 21 -26.59 1.32 -19.23
CA GLU A 21 -27.68 1.45 -20.20
C GLU A 21 -29.05 1.31 -19.52
N LYS A 22 -29.19 0.35 -18.60
CA LYS A 22 -30.41 0.20 -17.79
C LYS A 22 -30.68 1.44 -16.94
N LEU A 23 -29.68 1.90 -16.18
CA LEU A 23 -29.82 3.08 -15.33
C LEU A 23 -30.12 4.36 -16.14
N ALA A 24 -29.59 4.48 -17.35
CA ALA A 24 -29.87 5.61 -18.24
C ALA A 24 -31.34 5.67 -18.67
N ASN A 25 -32.01 4.51 -18.75
CA ASN A 25 -33.42 4.37 -19.07
C ASN A 25 -34.33 4.31 -17.82
N ASP A 26 -33.80 4.67 -16.64
CA ASP A 26 -34.47 4.53 -15.34
C ASP A 26 -34.91 3.08 -15.02
N ASP A 27 -34.36 2.07 -15.72
CA ASP A 27 -34.52 0.65 -15.39
C ASP A 27 -33.60 0.29 -14.22
N SER A 28 -34.15 0.37 -13.01
CA SER A 28 -33.46 0.08 -11.76
C SER A 28 -33.66 -1.38 -11.33
N ASP A 29 -33.16 -2.29 -12.15
CA ASP A 29 -33.35 -3.74 -11.98
C ASP A 29 -32.81 -4.32 -10.66
N LEU A 30 -32.05 -3.55 -9.87
CA LEU A 30 -31.48 -3.95 -8.60
C LEU A 30 -32.11 -3.26 -7.39
N TRP A 31 -32.35 -1.94 -7.46
CA TRP A 31 -32.99 -1.19 -6.39
C TRP A 31 -33.61 0.12 -6.87
N ASP A 32 -34.86 0.35 -6.51
CA ASP A 32 -35.48 1.66 -6.45
C ASP A 32 -35.88 1.92 -5.00
N SER A 33 -35.43 3.03 -4.40
CA SER A 33 -35.86 3.37 -3.05
C SER A 33 -37.27 3.94 -2.98
N GLU A 34 -37.86 4.27 -4.13
CA GLU A 34 -38.98 5.21 -4.25
C GLU A 34 -38.64 6.57 -3.61
N LYS A 35 -39.63 7.47 -3.54
CA LYS A 35 -39.47 8.72 -2.79
C LYS A 35 -39.56 8.45 -1.29
N ILE A 36 -38.46 8.61 -0.57
CA ILE A 36 -38.39 8.49 0.88
C ILE A 36 -38.38 9.88 1.50
N SER A 37 -39.40 10.20 2.31
CA SER A 37 -39.47 11.44 3.10
C SER A 37 -38.48 11.39 4.26
N SER A 38 -37.30 11.96 4.07
CA SER A 38 -36.22 12.01 5.06
C SER A 38 -35.21 13.10 4.70
N ASP A 39 -34.69 13.76 5.72
CA ASP A 39 -33.56 14.69 5.66
C ASP A 39 -32.19 13.97 5.69
N SER A 40 -32.18 12.65 5.87
CA SER A 40 -30.97 11.85 5.86
C SER A 40 -30.31 11.85 4.49
N SER A 41 -29.03 12.23 4.44
CA SER A 41 -28.24 12.36 3.20
C SER A 41 -26.88 11.66 3.29
N LEU A 42 -26.56 11.05 4.43
CA LEU A 42 -25.30 10.35 4.70
C LEU A 42 -25.60 8.94 5.17
N ASN A 43 -24.77 7.97 4.75
CA ASN A 43 -24.82 6.58 5.20
C ASN A 43 -26.19 5.88 4.99
N ILE A 44 -26.91 6.21 3.92
CA ILE A 44 -28.13 5.49 3.54
C ILE A 44 -27.75 4.06 3.11
N VAL A 45 -28.23 3.06 3.84
CA VAL A 45 -27.93 1.65 3.58
C VAL A 45 -28.70 1.15 2.36
N TYR A 46 -28.01 0.48 1.45
CA TYR A 46 -28.62 -0.19 0.30
C TYR A 46 -29.68 -1.22 0.75
N ALA A 47 -30.90 -1.10 0.22
CA ALA A 47 -32.04 -1.94 0.59
C ALA A 47 -32.64 -2.72 -0.60
N GLY A 48 -31.86 -2.90 -1.67
CA GLY A 48 -32.30 -3.62 -2.87
C GLY A 48 -32.02 -5.13 -2.86
N LYS A 49 -31.98 -5.71 -4.07
CA LYS A 49 -31.66 -7.14 -4.27
C LYS A 49 -30.28 -7.52 -3.71
N PRO A 50 -30.07 -8.76 -3.22
CA PRO A 50 -28.79 -9.19 -2.68
C PRO A 50 -27.61 -8.95 -3.62
N LEU A 51 -26.57 -8.30 -3.09
CA LEU A 51 -25.34 -8.01 -3.83
C LEU A 51 -24.57 -9.31 -4.15
N GLN A 52 -23.95 -9.36 -5.32
CA GLN A 52 -23.26 -10.52 -5.88
C GLN A 52 -21.76 -10.27 -5.95
N THR A 53 -21.00 -11.34 -5.82
CA THR A 53 -19.54 -11.34 -5.95
C THR A 53 -19.09 -10.84 -7.33
N ALA A 54 -18.05 -10.01 -7.37
CA ALA A 54 -17.40 -9.49 -8.58
C ALA A 54 -18.34 -8.70 -9.53
N GLN A 55 -19.54 -8.32 -9.06
CA GLN A 55 -20.50 -7.55 -9.85
C GLN A 55 -20.24 -6.05 -9.68
N GLN A 56 -20.35 -5.31 -10.79
CA GLN A 56 -20.37 -3.85 -10.80
C GLN A 56 -21.80 -3.35 -10.82
N TYR A 57 -22.02 -2.25 -10.11
CA TYR A 57 -23.31 -1.61 -9.89
C TYR A 57 -23.22 -0.15 -10.31
N TYR A 58 -24.31 0.35 -10.88
CA TYR A 58 -24.45 1.73 -11.33
C TYR A 58 -25.59 2.36 -10.56
N TRP A 59 -25.40 3.59 -10.06
CA TRP A 59 -26.45 4.28 -9.31
C TRP A 59 -26.49 5.78 -9.56
N LYS A 60 -27.65 6.37 -9.23
CA LYS A 60 -27.87 7.81 -9.20
C LYS A 60 -28.90 8.15 -8.12
N VAL A 61 -28.86 9.39 -7.64
CA VAL A 61 -29.74 9.90 -6.59
C VAL A 61 -30.33 11.25 -7.00
N LYS A 62 -31.56 11.51 -6.59
CA LYS A 62 -32.17 12.85 -6.62
C LYS A 62 -32.80 13.16 -5.26
N THR A 63 -33.03 14.44 -5.02
CA THR A 63 -33.47 14.97 -3.72
C THR A 63 -34.62 15.96 -3.90
N TRP A 64 -35.34 16.24 -2.82
CA TRP A 64 -36.31 17.33 -2.75
C TRP A 64 -35.86 18.37 -1.73
N ASP A 65 -36.01 19.65 -2.06
CA ASP A 65 -35.70 20.77 -1.17
C ASP A 65 -36.82 21.04 -0.14
N LYS A 66 -36.68 22.11 0.64
CA LYS A 66 -37.65 22.49 1.69
C LYS A 66 -38.99 22.99 1.13
N GLU A 67 -39.02 23.49 -0.10
CA GLU A 67 -40.24 23.86 -0.83
C GLU A 67 -40.89 22.65 -1.52
N GLY A 68 -40.24 21.49 -1.50
CA GLY A 68 -40.73 20.28 -2.15
C GLY A 68 -40.43 20.23 -3.64
N ASN A 69 -39.53 21.08 -4.16
CA ASN A 69 -39.08 21.01 -5.54
C ASN A 69 -38.10 19.84 -5.71
N GLU A 70 -38.19 19.17 -6.85
CA GLU A 70 -37.31 18.06 -7.20
C GLU A 70 -36.00 18.55 -7.81
N SER A 71 -34.87 17.95 -7.40
CA SER A 71 -33.58 18.18 -8.04
C SER A 71 -33.44 17.36 -9.33
N ALA A 72 -32.53 17.77 -10.22
CA ALA A 72 -32.03 16.86 -11.25
C ALA A 72 -31.41 15.60 -10.62
N TRP A 73 -31.35 14.50 -11.39
CA TRP A 73 -30.55 13.34 -11.02
C TRP A 73 -29.07 13.72 -10.90
N SER A 74 -28.38 13.09 -9.95
CA SER A 74 -26.92 13.11 -9.92
C SER A 74 -26.33 12.50 -11.19
N ASN A 75 -25.07 12.80 -11.46
CA ASN A 75 -24.29 11.99 -12.39
C ASN A 75 -24.32 10.51 -11.94
N THR A 76 -24.31 9.59 -12.91
CA THR A 76 -24.18 8.16 -12.63
C THR A 76 -22.85 7.90 -11.95
N ALA A 77 -22.90 7.28 -10.77
CA ALA A 77 -21.77 6.77 -10.03
C ALA A 77 -21.78 5.23 -10.04
N THR A 78 -20.68 4.61 -9.64
CA THR A 78 -20.54 3.14 -9.65
C THR A 78 -19.80 2.63 -8.42
N TRP A 79 -20.10 1.40 -8.03
CA TRP A 79 -19.23 0.60 -7.16
C TRP A 79 -19.12 -0.83 -7.69
N SER A 80 -18.13 -1.57 -7.21
CA SER A 80 -18.00 -3.00 -7.50
C SER A 80 -17.88 -3.79 -6.20
N MET A 81 -18.53 -4.93 -6.15
CA MET A 81 -18.36 -5.86 -5.06
C MET A 81 -17.10 -6.70 -5.29
N GLY A 82 -16.35 -6.94 -4.22
CA GLY A 82 -15.24 -7.87 -4.23
C GLY A 82 -15.71 -9.33 -4.21
N LEU A 83 -14.85 -10.19 -3.65
CA LEU A 83 -15.16 -11.57 -3.30
C LEU A 83 -15.78 -11.60 -1.89
N LEU A 84 -17.03 -12.07 -1.79
CA LEU A 84 -17.86 -11.93 -0.59
C LEU A 84 -17.76 -13.13 0.36
N LYS A 85 -17.47 -14.32 -0.18
CA LYS A 85 -17.43 -15.58 0.57
C LYS A 85 -16.07 -16.28 0.36
N PRO A 86 -15.60 -17.09 1.31
CA PRO A 86 -14.38 -17.88 1.14
C PRO A 86 -14.41 -18.77 -0.11
N ALA A 87 -15.58 -19.32 -0.46
CA ALA A 87 -15.78 -20.16 -1.65
C ALA A 87 -15.65 -19.41 -2.98
N ASP A 88 -15.72 -18.07 -2.97
CA ASP A 88 -15.53 -17.26 -4.17
C ASP A 88 -14.05 -17.19 -4.59
N TRP A 89 -13.14 -17.58 -3.69
CA TRP A 89 -11.73 -17.68 -4.00
C TRP A 89 -11.40 -19.07 -4.57
N TYR A 90 -11.28 -19.16 -5.89
CA TYR A 90 -10.85 -20.38 -6.58
C TYR A 90 -9.31 -20.54 -6.61
N GLY A 91 -8.55 -19.45 -6.51
CA GLY A 91 -7.09 -19.51 -6.41
C GLY A 91 -6.59 -20.18 -5.14
N GLN A 92 -5.43 -20.82 -5.24
CA GLN A 92 -4.69 -21.40 -4.13
C GLN A 92 -3.74 -20.37 -3.53
N TRP A 93 -3.44 -20.50 -2.24
CA TRP A 93 -2.31 -19.80 -1.67
C TRP A 93 -1.02 -20.39 -2.22
N ILE A 94 -0.19 -19.55 -2.83
CA ILE A 94 1.10 -19.95 -3.42
C ILE A 94 2.25 -19.15 -2.83
N GLY A 95 3.41 -19.79 -2.69
CA GLY A 95 4.63 -19.20 -2.14
C GLY A 95 5.62 -20.28 -1.70
N ASN A 96 6.36 -20.02 -0.63
CA ASN A 96 7.12 -21.04 0.08
C ASN A 96 6.87 -20.92 1.59
N ASP A 97 6.52 -22.01 2.25
CA ASP A 97 6.48 -22.06 3.72
C ASP A 97 7.88 -22.30 4.32
N GLU A 98 8.80 -22.85 3.52
CA GLU A 98 10.19 -23.08 3.90
C GLU A 98 11.14 -22.03 3.30
N PRO A 99 12.27 -21.74 3.96
CA PRO A 99 13.27 -20.80 3.44
C PRO A 99 13.78 -21.24 2.06
N MET A 100 13.94 -20.27 1.17
CA MET A 100 14.63 -20.47 -0.10
C MET A 100 16.15 -20.33 0.10
N PRO A 101 16.99 -20.93 -0.78
CA PRO A 101 18.43 -20.75 -0.73
C PRO A 101 18.84 -19.28 -0.67
N GLY A 102 19.69 -18.94 0.31
CA GLY A 102 20.15 -17.57 0.56
C GLY A 102 19.32 -16.77 1.56
N ASP A 103 18.16 -17.27 1.98
CA ASP A 103 17.41 -16.68 3.08
C ASP A 103 18.18 -16.83 4.41
N THR A 104 18.26 -15.75 5.16
CA THR A 104 18.74 -15.77 6.55
C THR A 104 17.59 -15.44 7.48
N LEU A 105 17.01 -16.47 8.08
CA LEU A 105 16.04 -16.36 9.17
C LEU A 105 16.75 -16.39 10.53
N TYR A 106 16.02 -16.07 11.61
CA TYR A 106 16.49 -16.23 13.00
C TYR A 106 17.82 -15.50 13.33
N SER A 107 18.05 -14.35 12.70
CA SER A 107 19.12 -13.43 13.09
C SER A 107 18.54 -12.11 13.60
N GLN A 108 19.37 -11.27 14.23
CA GLN A 108 18.95 -9.92 14.61
C GLN A 108 18.56 -9.07 13.38
N PHE A 109 19.17 -9.36 12.23
CA PHE A 109 18.99 -8.64 10.97
C PHE A 109 18.69 -9.62 9.84
N PRO A 110 17.49 -10.23 9.83
CA PRO A 110 17.13 -11.24 8.85
C PRO A 110 17.26 -10.66 7.43
N ARG A 111 17.76 -11.49 6.51
CA ARG A 111 17.97 -11.13 5.12
C ARG A 111 17.20 -12.10 4.25
N ILE A 112 16.03 -11.65 3.79
CA ILE A 112 15.14 -12.45 2.95
C ILE A 112 14.91 -11.63 1.67
N PRO A 113 15.39 -12.11 0.50
CA PRO A 113 15.14 -11.46 -0.78
C PRO A 113 13.65 -11.40 -1.12
N ALA A 114 13.24 -10.40 -1.90
CA ALA A 114 11.86 -10.36 -2.40
C ALA A 114 11.58 -11.55 -3.34
N ARG A 115 10.34 -12.03 -3.37
CA ARG A 115 9.92 -13.09 -4.29
C ARG A 115 9.31 -12.50 -5.54
N TYR A 116 9.73 -12.97 -6.70
CA TYR A 116 9.17 -12.60 -7.99
C TYR A 116 8.34 -13.79 -8.45
N VAL A 117 7.06 -13.56 -8.75
CA VAL A 117 6.10 -14.60 -9.15
C VAL A 117 5.46 -14.18 -10.47
N ARG A 118 5.42 -15.04 -11.48
CA ARG A 118 4.87 -14.69 -12.80
C ARG A 118 3.97 -15.77 -13.39
N LYS A 119 3.10 -15.35 -14.31
CA LYS A 119 2.27 -16.24 -15.11
C LYS A 119 1.98 -15.62 -16.47
N GLU A 120 2.12 -16.41 -17.53
CA GLU A 120 1.59 -16.05 -18.84
C GLU A 120 0.18 -16.61 -19.05
N PHE A 121 -0.62 -15.85 -19.78
CA PHE A 121 -2.00 -16.17 -20.12
C PHE A 121 -2.32 -15.72 -21.54
N ILE A 122 -3.18 -16.45 -22.24
CA ILE A 122 -3.66 -16.09 -23.58
C ILE A 122 -5.14 -15.72 -23.50
N ALA A 123 -5.43 -14.44 -23.75
CA ALA A 123 -6.80 -13.95 -23.90
C ALA A 123 -7.27 -14.23 -25.33
N THR A 124 -8.31 -15.06 -25.48
CA THR A 124 -8.75 -15.55 -26.79
C THR A 124 -9.60 -14.54 -27.56
N HIS A 125 -10.32 -13.67 -26.85
CA HIS A 125 -11.23 -12.69 -27.44
C HIS A 125 -10.90 -11.26 -26.99
N GLN A 126 -11.59 -10.27 -27.56
CA GLN A 126 -11.44 -8.87 -27.14
C GLN A 126 -11.95 -8.65 -25.72
N ILE A 127 -11.15 -7.94 -24.92
CA ILE A 127 -11.44 -7.68 -23.50
C ILE A 127 -12.54 -6.63 -23.39
N LYS A 128 -13.60 -6.97 -22.66
CA LYS A 128 -14.63 -6.04 -22.21
C LYS A 128 -14.27 -5.43 -20.85
N ARG A 129 -13.85 -6.29 -19.91
CA ARG A 129 -13.50 -5.92 -18.54
C ARG A 129 -12.49 -6.91 -17.98
N ALA A 130 -11.52 -6.44 -17.22
CA ALA A 130 -10.62 -7.33 -16.47
C ALA A 130 -10.36 -6.76 -15.08
N THR A 131 -10.50 -7.59 -14.05
CA THR A 131 -10.36 -7.19 -12.64
C THR A 131 -9.47 -8.20 -11.91
N VAL A 132 -8.47 -7.70 -11.18
CA VAL A 132 -7.66 -8.54 -10.29
C VAL A 132 -8.10 -8.37 -8.84
N TYR A 133 -8.16 -9.49 -8.11
CA TYR A 133 -8.28 -9.58 -6.66
C TYR A 133 -6.99 -10.21 -6.14
N LEU A 134 -6.17 -9.44 -5.41
CA LEU A 134 -4.86 -9.86 -4.95
C LEU A 134 -4.73 -9.73 -3.43
N CYS A 135 -4.44 -10.85 -2.78
CA CYS A 135 -3.96 -10.90 -1.41
C CYS A 135 -2.49 -11.32 -1.42
N GLY A 136 -1.57 -10.37 -1.55
CA GLY A 136 -0.12 -10.61 -1.53
C GLY A 136 0.46 -10.23 -0.17
N LEU A 137 0.66 -11.21 0.70
CA LEU A 137 1.02 -11.00 2.10
C LEU A 137 2.52 -10.92 2.35
N GLY A 138 2.85 -10.16 3.40
CA GLY A 138 4.10 -9.44 3.50
C GLY A 138 3.87 -8.04 2.96
N LEU A 139 4.33 -7.76 1.75
CA LEU A 139 3.93 -6.63 0.91
C LEU A 139 3.93 -7.09 -0.55
N SER A 140 3.25 -6.40 -1.46
CA SER A 140 3.14 -6.80 -2.86
C SER A 140 3.05 -5.63 -3.84
N GLU A 141 3.61 -5.84 -5.02
CA GLU A 141 3.37 -5.02 -6.20
C GLU A 141 2.92 -5.91 -7.37
N PHE A 142 1.81 -5.56 -8.02
CA PHE A 142 1.25 -6.30 -9.15
C PHE A 142 1.58 -5.61 -10.48
N TYR A 143 1.88 -6.40 -11.50
CA TYR A 143 2.26 -5.96 -12.84
C TYR A 143 1.45 -6.70 -13.90
N VAL A 144 1.05 -5.97 -14.94
CA VAL A 144 0.42 -6.52 -16.14
C VAL A 144 1.19 -5.99 -17.35
N ASN A 145 1.73 -6.90 -18.16
CA ASN A 145 2.41 -6.57 -19.42
C ASN A 145 3.49 -5.47 -19.27
N GLY A 146 4.35 -5.63 -18.26
CA GLY A 146 5.46 -4.71 -17.97
C GLY A 146 5.09 -3.47 -17.15
N LYS A 147 3.81 -3.19 -16.90
CA LYS A 147 3.36 -1.99 -16.17
C LYS A 147 2.85 -2.34 -14.78
N LYS A 148 3.30 -1.58 -13.77
CA LYS A 148 2.76 -1.68 -12.40
C LYS A 148 1.27 -1.30 -12.42
N VAL A 149 0.45 -2.05 -11.71
CA VAL A 149 -0.98 -1.78 -11.54
C VAL A 149 -1.17 -0.83 -10.36
N GLY A 150 -1.88 0.27 -10.60
CA GLY A 150 -2.07 1.33 -9.61
C GLY A 150 -0.77 2.02 -9.19
N ASN A 151 -0.87 2.90 -8.20
CA ASN A 151 0.25 3.64 -7.61
C ASN A 151 0.37 3.44 -6.09
N ALA A 152 -0.35 2.44 -5.55
CA ALA A 152 -0.20 2.04 -4.17
C ALA A 152 1.21 1.47 -3.92
N VAL A 153 1.71 1.70 -2.72
CA VAL A 153 2.98 1.17 -2.19
C VAL A 153 2.70 0.55 -0.83
N LEU A 154 3.60 -0.30 -0.33
CA LEU A 154 3.44 -0.96 0.97
C LEU A 154 2.04 -1.62 1.13
N SER A 155 1.57 -2.28 0.07
CA SER A 155 0.24 -2.90 -0.04
C SER A 155 0.32 -4.42 0.16
N PRO A 156 -0.72 -5.10 0.68
CA PRO A 156 -1.96 -4.55 1.23
C PRO A 156 -1.74 -3.94 2.62
N ALA A 157 -2.81 -3.39 3.19
CA ALA A 157 -2.85 -2.96 4.58
C ALA A 157 -2.43 -4.08 5.56
N LEU A 158 -1.80 -3.69 6.66
CA LEU A 158 -1.50 -4.59 7.78
C LEU A 158 -2.79 -5.21 8.34
N SER A 159 -2.70 -6.42 8.87
CA SER A 159 -3.84 -7.15 9.42
C SER A 159 -3.43 -8.03 10.59
N GLU A 160 -4.41 -8.47 11.37
CA GLU A 160 -4.22 -9.47 12.43
C GLU A 160 -4.19 -10.88 11.84
N LEU A 161 -3.00 -11.42 11.60
CA LEU A 161 -2.81 -12.79 11.13
C LEU A 161 -2.76 -13.77 12.31
N PRO A 162 -3.20 -15.03 12.14
CA PRO A 162 -3.83 -15.62 10.96
C PRO A 162 -5.36 -15.43 10.93
N LYS A 163 -5.93 -14.46 11.64
CA LYS A 163 -7.39 -14.27 11.71
C LYS A 163 -7.92 -13.66 10.40
N ARG A 164 -7.38 -12.51 9.98
CA ARG A 164 -7.80 -11.78 8.77
C ARG A 164 -6.62 -11.35 7.93
N ALA A 165 -6.82 -11.34 6.62
CA ALA A 165 -5.95 -10.67 5.66
C ALA A 165 -6.75 -9.79 4.70
N TRP A 166 -6.19 -8.63 4.38
CA TRP A 166 -6.78 -7.68 3.44
C TRP A 166 -6.33 -7.99 2.01
N TYR A 167 -7.27 -8.03 1.07
CA TYR A 167 -6.98 -8.09 -0.35
C TYR A 167 -7.31 -6.77 -1.05
N THR A 168 -6.63 -6.51 -2.15
CA THR A 168 -6.83 -5.35 -3.00
C THR A 168 -7.51 -5.74 -4.30
N THR A 169 -8.22 -4.79 -4.89
CA THR A 169 -8.92 -4.96 -6.16
C THR A 169 -8.52 -3.86 -7.12
N PHE A 170 -8.18 -4.23 -8.35
CA PHE A 170 -7.85 -3.27 -9.40
C PHE A 170 -8.55 -3.61 -10.71
N ASP A 171 -9.06 -2.58 -11.37
CA ASP A 171 -9.42 -2.65 -12.79
C ASP A 171 -8.12 -2.66 -13.62
N ILE A 172 -7.94 -3.71 -14.41
CA ILE A 172 -6.79 -3.91 -15.30
C ILE A 172 -7.23 -4.01 -16.77
N THR A 173 -8.46 -3.61 -17.08
CA THR A 173 -9.07 -3.72 -18.42
C THR A 173 -8.19 -3.12 -19.50
N SER A 174 -7.62 -1.94 -19.27
CA SER A 174 -6.76 -1.23 -20.23
C SER A 174 -5.34 -1.80 -20.35
N GLN A 175 -4.94 -2.68 -19.42
CA GLN A 175 -3.61 -3.28 -19.38
C GLN A 175 -3.57 -4.70 -19.97
N VAL A 176 -4.71 -5.39 -20.00
CA VAL A 176 -4.88 -6.71 -20.64
C VAL A 176 -5.25 -6.51 -22.11
N LYS A 177 -4.65 -7.30 -23.00
CA LYS A 177 -4.92 -7.27 -24.45
C LYS A 177 -5.37 -8.63 -24.95
N GLN A 178 -6.00 -8.67 -26.12
CA GLN A 178 -6.19 -9.94 -26.83
C GLN A 178 -4.82 -10.57 -27.17
N GLY A 179 -4.72 -11.90 -27.07
CA GLY A 179 -3.48 -12.65 -27.27
C GLY A 179 -2.67 -12.84 -25.98
N LYS A 180 -1.33 -12.89 -26.11
CA LYS A 180 -0.43 -13.18 -24.99
C LYS A 180 -0.34 -12.02 -23.99
N ASN A 181 -0.49 -12.35 -22.72
CA ASN A 181 -0.37 -11.46 -21.57
C ASN A 181 0.55 -12.09 -20.52
N ALA A 182 1.14 -11.26 -19.67
CA ALA A 182 1.87 -11.69 -18.49
C ALA A 182 1.42 -10.92 -17.26
N PHE A 183 1.21 -11.67 -16.17
CA PHE A 183 1.02 -11.17 -14.82
C PHE A 183 2.30 -11.38 -14.02
N GLY A 184 2.71 -10.37 -13.25
CA GLY A 184 3.87 -10.44 -12.39
C GLY A 184 3.54 -9.89 -11.00
N VAL A 185 4.06 -10.53 -9.95
CA VAL A 185 3.96 -10.06 -8.57
C VAL A 185 5.35 -10.02 -7.96
N ILE A 186 5.69 -8.92 -7.29
CA ILE A 186 6.85 -8.88 -6.39
C ILE A 186 6.29 -8.95 -4.97
N LEU A 187 6.78 -9.89 -4.15
CA LEU A 187 6.40 -10.05 -2.75
C LEU A 187 7.56 -9.65 -1.84
N GLY A 188 7.33 -8.62 -1.01
CA GLY A 188 8.21 -8.20 0.07
C GLY A 188 7.86 -8.87 1.40
N ASN A 189 8.75 -8.74 2.37
CA ASN A 189 8.63 -9.39 3.68
C ASN A 189 7.51 -8.80 4.54
N GLY A 190 7.36 -7.46 4.54
CA GLY A 190 6.39 -6.78 5.42
C GLY A 190 6.46 -7.31 6.86
N ARG A 191 5.30 -7.50 7.49
CA ARG A 191 5.21 -8.07 8.84
C ARG A 191 4.86 -9.56 8.89
N ILE A 192 4.71 -10.24 7.74
CA ILE A 192 4.49 -11.71 7.76
C ILE A 192 5.77 -12.42 8.22
N ALA A 193 6.92 -11.98 7.70
CA ALA A 193 8.22 -12.45 8.15
C ALA A 193 8.73 -11.55 9.28
N ALA A 194 8.55 -11.99 10.54
CA ALA A 194 9.01 -11.28 11.73
C ALA A 194 10.38 -10.60 11.55
N LEU A 195 10.37 -9.28 11.74
CA LEU A 195 11.51 -8.40 11.49
C LEU A 195 12.56 -8.52 12.61
N ARG A 196 12.17 -9.02 13.79
CA ARG A 196 12.99 -9.22 14.98
C ARG A 196 12.57 -10.51 15.69
N MET A 197 13.16 -11.63 15.28
CA MET A 197 12.84 -12.98 15.80
C MET A 197 13.61 -13.37 17.07
N LYS A 198 14.72 -12.68 17.38
CA LYS A 198 15.54 -12.95 18.57
C LYS A 198 15.09 -12.05 19.72
N GLU A 199 15.13 -12.58 20.94
CA GLU A 199 14.92 -11.81 22.17
C GLU A 199 15.88 -10.61 22.19
N ILE A 200 15.31 -9.41 22.25
CA ILE A 200 16.07 -8.20 22.51
C ILE A 200 16.05 -8.04 24.04
N PRO A 201 17.21 -7.96 24.72
CA PRO A 201 17.24 -7.62 26.14
C PRO A 201 16.87 -6.13 26.29
N ILE A 202 15.57 -5.84 26.31
CA ILE A 202 15.03 -4.54 26.70
C ILE A 202 14.58 -4.67 28.15
N TYR A 203 14.99 -3.71 28.97
CA TYR A 203 14.97 -3.76 30.43
C TYR A 203 13.60 -4.01 31.10
N TYR A 204 12.49 -4.13 30.35
CA TYR A 204 11.15 -4.38 30.93
C TYR A 204 10.16 -5.20 30.06
N ASP A 205 10.54 -5.76 28.91
CA ASP A 205 9.59 -6.60 28.13
C ASP A 205 10.29 -7.56 27.16
N THR A 206 9.87 -8.83 27.17
CA THR A 206 10.38 -9.91 26.30
C THR A 206 9.47 -10.17 25.09
N THR A 207 8.71 -9.16 24.64
CA THR A 207 7.83 -9.27 23.46
C THR A 207 8.61 -9.64 22.20
N LYS A 208 8.40 -10.86 21.71
CA LYS A 208 8.82 -11.31 20.38
C LYS A 208 7.81 -10.79 19.36
N LEU A 209 8.27 -10.23 18.24
CA LEU A 209 7.37 -10.00 17.11
C LEU A 209 6.97 -11.36 16.53
N THR A 210 5.66 -11.60 16.42
CA THR A 210 5.13 -12.86 15.91
C THR A 210 5.57 -13.07 14.47
N HIS A 211 6.09 -14.27 14.19
CA HIS A 211 6.39 -14.72 12.83
C HIS A 211 5.21 -15.49 12.27
N TYR A 212 4.68 -15.03 11.13
CA TYR A 212 3.52 -15.64 10.46
C TYR A 212 3.91 -16.46 9.22
N GLY A 213 5.21 -16.57 8.93
CA GLY A 213 5.77 -17.29 7.80
C GLY A 213 6.47 -16.38 6.80
N LEU A 214 6.59 -16.84 5.56
CA LEU A 214 7.24 -16.12 4.47
C LEU A 214 6.22 -15.51 3.51
N PRO A 215 6.64 -14.53 2.68
CA PRO A 215 5.76 -13.89 1.71
C PRO A 215 5.07 -14.89 0.79
N LYS A 216 3.76 -14.72 0.64
CA LYS A 216 2.89 -15.62 -0.13
C LYS A 216 1.69 -14.85 -0.68
N MET A 217 1.05 -15.38 -1.71
CA MET A 217 -0.07 -14.72 -2.34
C MET A 217 -1.23 -15.65 -2.64
N ARG A 218 -2.41 -15.05 -2.75
CA ARG A 218 -3.59 -15.63 -3.37
C ARG A 218 -4.16 -14.61 -4.35
N ALA A 219 -4.42 -15.02 -5.58
CA ALA A 219 -4.95 -14.16 -6.62
C ALA A 219 -6.07 -14.83 -7.43
N ARG A 220 -7.00 -13.99 -7.86
CA ARG A 220 -8.03 -14.31 -8.86
C ARG A 220 -8.11 -13.14 -9.82
N ILE A 221 -8.07 -13.40 -11.12
CA ILE A 221 -8.16 -12.41 -12.18
C ILE A 221 -9.33 -12.78 -13.06
N ASP A 222 -10.39 -11.97 -13.01
CA ASP A 222 -11.59 -12.15 -13.80
C ASP A 222 -11.47 -11.37 -15.10
N ILE A 223 -11.74 -12.03 -16.23
CA ILE A 223 -11.72 -11.43 -17.56
C ILE A 223 -13.07 -11.70 -18.21
N GLU A 224 -13.73 -10.64 -18.63
CA GLU A 224 -14.97 -10.65 -19.39
C GLU A 224 -14.67 -10.17 -20.81
N TYR A 225 -15.23 -10.87 -21.80
CA TYR A 225 -15.00 -10.58 -23.21
C TYR A 225 -16.21 -9.89 -23.84
N ASN A 226 -16.00 -9.24 -24.99
CA ASN A 226 -17.06 -8.52 -25.71
C ASN A 226 -18.17 -9.46 -26.24
N ASP A 227 -17.87 -10.73 -26.46
CA ASP A 227 -18.84 -11.76 -26.88
C ASP A 227 -19.69 -12.32 -25.72
N GLY A 228 -19.45 -11.86 -24.49
CA GLY A 228 -20.13 -12.31 -23.28
C GLY A 228 -19.49 -13.51 -22.58
N SER A 229 -18.48 -14.16 -23.18
CA SER A 229 -17.72 -15.21 -22.52
C SER A 229 -16.83 -14.66 -21.39
N LYS A 230 -16.37 -15.55 -20.51
CA LYS A 230 -15.51 -15.18 -19.36
C LYS A 230 -14.37 -16.18 -19.21
N SER A 231 -13.24 -15.70 -18.69
CA SER A 231 -12.14 -16.55 -18.23
C SER A 231 -11.63 -16.07 -16.87
N VAL A 232 -11.12 -16.99 -16.07
CA VAL A 232 -10.53 -16.68 -14.77
C VAL A 232 -9.11 -17.23 -14.72
N VAL A 233 -8.16 -16.39 -14.31
CA VAL A 233 -6.79 -16.82 -14.00
C VAL A 233 -6.61 -16.80 -12.50
N ASN A 234 -6.31 -17.97 -11.95
CA ASN A 234 -6.15 -18.17 -10.51
C ASN A 234 -4.66 -18.36 -10.17
N SER A 235 -4.27 -18.00 -8.94
CA SER A 235 -2.98 -18.43 -8.40
C SER A 235 -3.00 -19.95 -8.15
N ASP A 236 -2.02 -20.67 -8.69
CA ASP A 236 -1.86 -22.12 -8.57
C ASP A 236 -0.40 -22.52 -8.85
N THR A 237 -0.10 -23.81 -8.91
CA THR A 237 1.26 -24.34 -9.14
C THR A 237 1.80 -24.11 -10.54
N SER A 238 1.00 -23.60 -11.47
CA SER A 238 1.43 -23.27 -12.82
C SER A 238 2.03 -21.87 -12.95
N TRP A 239 2.11 -21.13 -11.84
CA TRP A 239 2.88 -19.90 -11.72
C TRP A 239 4.35 -20.22 -11.46
N GLU A 240 5.25 -19.40 -12.00
CA GLU A 240 6.69 -19.53 -11.79
C GLU A 240 7.16 -18.53 -10.74
N MET A 241 8.18 -18.89 -9.96
CA MET A 241 8.69 -18.08 -8.85
C MET A 241 10.21 -18.12 -8.73
N THR A 242 10.81 -17.01 -8.29
CA THR A 242 12.24 -16.93 -7.94
C THR A 242 12.51 -15.94 -6.80
N ASN A 243 13.60 -16.14 -6.06
CA ASN A 243 14.17 -15.16 -5.12
C ASN A 243 15.47 -14.51 -5.65
N LYS A 244 15.84 -14.78 -6.91
CA LYS A 244 17.08 -14.29 -7.54
C LYS A 244 16.93 -12.91 -8.22
N GLY A 245 15.96 -12.12 -7.77
CA GLY A 245 15.76 -10.75 -8.28
C GLY A 245 16.68 -9.72 -7.64
N PRO A 246 16.53 -8.43 -8.00
CA PRO A 246 17.42 -7.37 -7.55
C PRO A 246 17.22 -6.94 -6.11
N ILE A 247 16.05 -7.14 -5.50
CA ILE A 247 15.83 -6.85 -4.07
C ILE A 247 16.34 -8.03 -3.24
N ILE A 248 17.58 -7.94 -2.78
CA ILE A 248 18.27 -9.05 -2.11
C ILE A 248 18.03 -9.07 -0.60
N ALA A 249 17.55 -7.98 -0.02
CA ALA A 249 16.97 -7.94 1.33
C ALA A 249 15.98 -6.78 1.42
N ASN A 250 14.90 -6.96 2.18
CA ASN A 250 13.97 -5.89 2.51
C ASN A 250 13.41 -6.12 3.92
N ASN A 251 13.33 -5.09 4.72
CA ASN A 251 12.87 -5.17 6.09
C ASN A 251 12.36 -3.77 6.49
N GLU A 252 11.19 -3.71 7.14
CA GLU A 252 10.58 -2.43 7.51
C GLU A 252 11.50 -1.58 8.40
N PHE A 253 12.28 -2.19 9.30
CA PHE A 253 13.17 -1.51 10.23
C PHE A 253 14.60 -1.33 9.68
N ASP A 254 15.10 -2.33 8.95
CA ASP A 254 16.50 -2.32 8.53
C ASP A 254 16.77 -1.59 7.22
N GLY A 255 15.76 -1.51 6.34
CA GLY A 255 15.87 -0.94 5.01
C GLY A 255 15.84 -1.97 3.89
N GLU A 256 16.18 -1.53 2.68
CA GLU A 256 16.21 -2.35 1.47
C GLU A 256 17.61 -2.40 0.86
N GLU A 257 18.06 -3.59 0.47
CA GLU A 257 19.27 -3.77 -0.31
C GLU A 257 18.91 -4.24 -1.72
N TYR A 258 19.37 -3.47 -2.70
CA TYR A 258 19.11 -3.66 -4.10
C TYR A 258 20.41 -3.82 -4.90
N ASP A 259 20.49 -4.89 -5.69
CA ASP A 259 21.59 -5.13 -6.63
C ASP A 259 21.08 -5.05 -8.07
N ALA A 260 21.35 -3.93 -8.73
CA ALA A 260 20.89 -3.66 -10.09
C ALA A 260 21.49 -4.62 -11.12
N ASN A 261 22.56 -5.34 -10.77
CA ASN A 261 23.13 -6.38 -11.63
C ASN A 261 22.25 -7.64 -11.73
N ARG A 262 21.25 -7.77 -10.85
CA ARG A 262 20.30 -8.89 -10.80
C ARG A 262 18.92 -8.52 -11.35
N GLU A 263 18.79 -7.38 -12.01
CA GLU A 263 17.53 -6.96 -12.65
C GLU A 263 17.04 -8.02 -13.65
N LEU A 264 15.80 -8.47 -13.45
CA LEU A 264 15.13 -9.47 -14.29
C LEU A 264 14.45 -8.77 -15.48
N ASN A 265 15.22 -8.20 -16.40
CA ASN A 265 14.66 -7.36 -17.48
C ASN A 265 13.58 -8.09 -18.29
N GLY A 266 12.38 -7.50 -18.35
CA GLY A 266 11.23 -8.04 -19.09
C GLY A 266 10.48 -9.20 -18.41
N TRP A 267 10.81 -9.57 -17.16
CA TRP A 267 10.21 -10.72 -16.45
C TRP A 267 8.68 -10.69 -16.37
N ASN A 268 8.11 -9.50 -16.32
CA ASN A 268 6.67 -9.23 -16.22
C ASN A 268 6.04 -8.92 -17.59
N GLN A 269 6.71 -9.28 -18.69
CA GLN A 269 6.20 -9.21 -20.06
C GLN A 269 5.97 -10.62 -20.63
N PRO A 270 5.08 -10.78 -21.64
CA PRO A 270 4.91 -12.05 -22.33
C PRO A 270 6.18 -12.44 -23.12
N GLY A 271 6.46 -13.74 -23.21
CA GLY A 271 7.62 -14.29 -23.93
C GLY A 271 8.94 -14.24 -23.15
N TYR A 272 8.89 -13.98 -21.84
CA TYR A 272 10.10 -14.03 -21.00
C TYR A 272 10.54 -15.47 -20.76
N ASN A 273 11.85 -15.73 -20.82
CA ASN A 273 12.41 -17.05 -20.52
C ASN A 273 12.58 -17.24 -19.00
N ASP A 274 11.61 -17.93 -18.39
CA ASP A 274 11.61 -18.29 -16.97
C ASP A 274 11.97 -19.75 -16.71
N ALA A 275 12.61 -20.46 -17.66
CA ALA A 275 12.97 -21.88 -17.50
C ALA A 275 13.90 -22.16 -16.29
N ALA A 276 14.59 -21.14 -15.76
CA ALA A 276 15.41 -21.23 -14.56
C ALA A 276 14.67 -20.88 -13.26
N TRP A 277 13.39 -20.51 -13.34
CA TRP A 277 12.51 -20.29 -12.20
C TRP A 277 11.95 -21.62 -11.74
N GLN A 278 11.46 -21.67 -10.51
CA GLN A 278 10.80 -22.86 -9.97
C GLN A 278 9.30 -22.63 -9.97
N GLN A 279 8.54 -23.70 -10.16
CA GLN A 279 7.09 -23.63 -9.97
C GLN A 279 6.76 -23.18 -8.54
N ALA A 280 5.74 -22.34 -8.43
CA ALA A 280 5.21 -21.92 -7.15
C ALA A 280 4.60 -23.12 -6.41
N LYS A 281 4.79 -23.18 -5.09
CA LYS A 281 4.25 -24.26 -4.26
C LYS A 281 2.95 -23.80 -3.63
N VAL A 282 1.98 -24.72 -3.50
CA VAL A 282 0.83 -24.50 -2.63
C VAL A 282 1.33 -24.44 -1.18
N VAL A 283 0.87 -23.44 -0.45
CA VAL A 283 1.24 -23.20 0.95
C VAL A 283 -0.01 -23.13 1.84
N LYS A 284 0.20 -23.22 3.15
CA LYS A 284 -0.90 -23.07 4.10
C LYS A 284 -1.55 -21.69 3.97
N PRO A 285 -2.90 -21.59 4.08
CA PRO A 285 -3.58 -20.31 4.15
C PRO A 285 -2.98 -19.42 5.23
N ALA A 286 -2.67 -18.18 4.89
CA ALA A 286 -2.13 -17.23 5.87
C ALA A 286 -3.20 -16.62 6.77
N ALA A 287 -4.47 -16.63 6.34
CA ALA A 287 -5.59 -16.13 7.12
C ALA A 287 -6.84 -16.96 6.93
N GLN A 288 -7.69 -16.99 7.96
CA GLN A 288 -9.01 -17.61 7.92
C GLN A 288 -10.01 -16.77 7.12
N ILE A 289 -9.92 -15.44 7.25
CA ILE A 289 -10.82 -14.49 6.60
C ILE A 289 -10.05 -13.63 5.60
N LEU A 290 -10.57 -13.55 4.37
CA LEU A 290 -10.12 -12.58 3.37
C LEU A 290 -11.15 -11.47 3.25
N SER A 291 -10.72 -10.21 3.38
CA SER A 291 -11.60 -9.04 3.33
C SER A 291 -11.08 -8.00 2.36
N ALA A 292 -11.98 -7.32 1.65
CA ALA A 292 -11.60 -6.23 0.76
C ALA A 292 -11.02 -5.08 1.60
N GLN A 293 -9.89 -4.54 1.18
CA GLN A 293 -9.35 -3.32 1.75
C GLN A 293 -10.23 -2.13 1.33
N MET A 294 -11.03 -1.62 2.27
CA MET A 294 -11.94 -0.48 2.04
C MET A 294 -11.33 0.86 2.45
N MET A 295 -10.16 0.85 3.09
CA MET A 295 -9.44 2.06 3.45
C MET A 295 -8.56 2.58 2.30
N PRO A 296 -8.27 3.90 2.25
CA PRO A 296 -7.32 4.46 1.29
C PRO A 296 -5.98 3.71 1.33
N PRO A 297 -5.36 3.45 0.17
CA PRO A 297 -4.07 2.79 0.12
C PRO A 297 -2.95 3.74 0.55
N ILE A 298 -1.81 3.17 0.93
CA ILE A 298 -0.57 3.94 1.10
C ILE A 298 -0.03 4.31 -0.29
N LYS A 299 0.37 5.57 -0.47
CA LYS A 299 0.97 6.10 -1.71
C LYS A 299 2.20 6.93 -1.40
N VAL A 300 3.01 7.21 -2.44
CA VAL A 300 3.90 8.37 -2.42
C VAL A 300 3.04 9.60 -2.68
N ILE A 301 3.01 10.52 -1.71
CA ILE A 301 2.08 11.65 -1.68
C ILE A 301 2.75 12.93 -2.19
N GLU A 302 4.00 13.16 -1.83
CA GLU A 302 4.75 14.35 -2.25
C GLU A 302 6.27 14.08 -2.25
N ASP A 303 6.96 14.90 -3.04
CA ASP A 303 8.42 14.92 -3.13
C ASP A 303 8.98 16.10 -2.32
N ILE A 304 10.00 15.84 -1.50
CA ILE A 304 10.78 16.85 -0.80
C ILE A 304 12.17 16.92 -1.44
N LYS A 305 12.55 18.12 -1.87
CA LYS A 305 13.93 18.41 -2.26
C LYS A 305 14.77 18.76 -1.03
N PRO A 306 16.03 18.31 -0.95
CA PRO A 306 16.89 18.68 0.15
C PRO A 306 17.16 20.18 0.15
N ILE A 307 17.28 20.76 1.35
CA ILE A 307 17.61 22.18 1.54
C ILE A 307 19.11 22.41 1.70
N GLY A 308 19.89 21.34 1.90
CA GLY A 308 21.34 21.41 2.03
C GLY A 308 21.98 20.03 1.96
N ILE A 309 23.21 20.01 1.43
CA ILE A 309 24.09 18.85 1.42
C ILE A 309 25.46 19.34 1.88
N PHE A 310 26.07 18.65 2.83
CA PHE A 310 27.41 18.98 3.29
C PHE A 310 28.25 17.74 3.52
N GLU A 311 29.54 17.83 3.19
CA GLU A 311 30.49 16.76 3.46
C GLU A 311 30.90 16.79 4.94
N ARG A 312 30.86 15.61 5.58
CA ARG A 312 31.27 15.43 6.98
C ARG A 312 32.67 14.80 7.09
N GLY A 313 33.12 14.14 6.04
CA GLY A 313 34.43 13.51 5.91
C GLY A 313 34.56 12.88 4.53
N PRO A 314 35.75 12.40 4.13
CA PRO A 314 36.02 12.02 2.74
C PRO A 314 34.96 11.07 2.16
N GLY A 315 34.15 11.56 1.22
CA GLY A 315 33.10 10.79 0.54
C GLY A 315 31.88 10.42 1.41
N VAL A 316 31.67 11.13 2.52
CA VAL A 316 30.52 10.99 3.42
C VAL A 316 29.75 12.30 3.46
N TYR A 317 28.53 12.27 2.95
CA TYR A 317 27.68 13.46 2.85
C TYR A 317 26.47 13.34 3.78
N ILE A 318 26.07 14.45 4.38
CA ILE A 318 24.80 14.59 5.10
C ILE A 318 23.88 15.46 4.26
N VAL A 319 22.69 14.94 3.99
CA VAL A 319 21.60 15.63 3.31
C VAL A 319 20.58 16.06 4.35
N ASP A 320 20.21 17.34 4.37
CA ASP A 320 19.10 17.87 5.18
C ASP A 320 17.86 18.05 4.30
N MET A 321 16.80 17.30 4.56
CA MET A 321 15.52 17.41 3.85
C MET A 321 14.71 18.65 4.27
N GLY A 322 15.09 19.35 5.34
CA GLY A 322 14.39 20.53 5.87
C GLY A 322 13.12 20.22 6.67
N GLN A 323 12.64 18.98 6.61
CA GLN A 323 11.45 18.49 7.31
C GLN A 323 11.72 17.07 7.83
N ASN A 324 11.31 16.78 9.07
CA ASN A 324 11.23 15.39 9.52
C ASN A 324 10.03 14.74 8.85
N MET A 325 10.30 13.88 7.88
CA MET A 325 9.34 13.25 6.99
C MET A 325 9.34 11.73 7.19
N VAL A 326 8.35 11.05 6.60
CA VAL A 326 8.30 9.59 6.65
C VAL A 326 8.09 9.03 5.25
N GLY A 327 8.92 8.07 4.88
CA GLY A 327 8.95 7.44 3.56
C GLY A 327 10.36 6.98 3.24
N TRP A 328 10.93 7.37 2.11
CA TRP A 328 12.29 6.96 1.72
C TRP A 328 12.99 8.01 0.86
N ALA A 329 14.26 7.76 0.51
CA ALA A 329 14.99 8.55 -0.47
C ALA A 329 14.98 7.86 -1.84
N ARG A 330 14.64 8.62 -2.88
CA ARG A 330 14.90 8.27 -4.28
C ARG A 330 16.28 8.77 -4.67
N LEU A 331 17.11 7.88 -5.19
CA LEU A 331 18.49 8.09 -5.60
C LEU A 331 18.59 8.22 -7.12
N LYS A 332 19.28 9.26 -7.59
CA LYS A 332 19.78 9.39 -8.96
C LYS A 332 21.29 9.38 -8.96
N VAL A 333 21.88 8.52 -9.77
CA VAL A 333 23.33 8.32 -9.75
C VAL A 333 23.88 7.83 -11.08
N HIS A 334 25.13 8.16 -11.37
CA HIS A 334 25.90 7.62 -12.48
C HIS A 334 27.27 7.19 -11.95
N GLY A 335 27.62 5.92 -12.11
CA GLY A 335 28.85 5.38 -11.52
C GLY A 335 29.27 4.03 -12.09
N LYS A 336 30.24 3.39 -11.43
CA LYS A 336 30.82 2.13 -11.91
C LYS A 336 29.94 0.95 -11.51
N LYS A 337 29.87 -0.07 -12.38
CA LYS A 337 29.23 -1.34 -12.06
C LYS A 337 29.79 -1.93 -10.77
N GLY A 338 28.92 -2.38 -9.87
CA GLY A 338 29.29 -2.96 -8.58
C GLY A 338 29.62 -1.94 -7.48
N GLN A 339 29.67 -0.64 -7.79
CA GLN A 339 29.78 0.40 -6.78
C GLN A 339 28.54 0.36 -5.88
N ARG A 340 28.75 0.49 -4.57
CA ARG A 340 27.68 0.46 -3.57
C ARG A 340 27.48 1.85 -2.99
N ILE A 341 26.22 2.29 -2.96
CA ILE A 341 25.79 3.51 -2.30
C ILE A 341 24.96 3.11 -1.09
N THR A 342 25.35 3.60 0.08
CA THR A 342 24.66 3.34 1.34
C THR A 342 24.02 4.64 1.82
N MET A 343 22.74 4.58 2.14
CA MET A 343 21.95 5.68 2.68
C MET A 343 21.44 5.31 4.07
N ARG A 344 21.77 6.11 5.08
CA ARG A 344 21.31 5.91 6.47
C ARG A 344 20.46 7.08 6.91
N PHE A 345 19.42 6.81 7.68
CA PHE A 345 18.37 7.79 7.97
C PHE A 345 18.34 8.17 9.45
N ALA A 346 18.13 9.45 9.76
CA ALA A 346 17.94 9.92 11.14
C ALA A 346 17.02 11.14 11.24
N GLU A 347 16.34 11.28 12.38
CA GLU A 347 15.52 12.46 12.69
C GLU A 347 16.36 13.67 13.12
N ARG A 348 17.55 13.41 13.69
CA ARG A 348 18.41 14.43 14.32
C ARG A 348 19.88 14.20 14.02
N LEU A 349 20.66 15.28 14.15
CA LEU A 349 22.11 15.24 14.15
C LEU A 349 22.68 15.38 15.56
N LYS A 350 23.88 14.84 15.78
CA LYS A 350 24.75 15.12 16.92
C LYS A 350 25.43 16.49 16.73
N PRO A 351 26.05 17.07 17.79
CA PRO A 351 26.77 18.35 17.68
C PRO A 351 27.90 18.35 16.63
N ASP A 352 28.50 17.20 16.35
CA ASP A 352 29.54 17.03 15.33
C ASP A 352 28.97 16.77 13.91
N SER A 353 27.67 17.01 13.74
CA SER A 353 26.91 16.74 12.52
C SER A 353 26.83 15.26 12.10
N SER A 354 27.16 14.29 12.98
CA SER A 354 26.77 12.88 12.78
C SER A 354 25.26 12.72 12.75
N LEU A 355 24.79 11.62 12.15
CA LEU A 355 23.48 11.08 12.51
C LEU A 355 23.41 10.74 14.03
N TYR A 356 22.31 11.14 14.68
CA TYR A 356 21.96 10.70 16.03
C TYR A 356 21.02 9.50 15.95
N LEU A 357 21.53 8.31 16.28
CA LEU A 357 20.85 7.02 16.06
C LEU A 357 20.52 6.29 17.36
N ASP A 358 20.79 6.87 18.53
CA ASP A 358 20.47 6.22 19.80
C ASP A 358 18.95 5.96 19.93
N PRO A 359 18.03 6.86 19.50
CA PRO A 359 16.58 6.63 19.62
C PRO A 359 16.00 5.55 18.70
N ILE A 360 16.72 5.11 17.66
CA ILE A 360 16.21 4.10 16.72
C ILE A 360 16.38 2.65 17.21
N ARG A 361 17.05 2.47 18.37
CA ARG A 361 17.30 1.18 19.04
C ARG A 361 17.99 0.18 18.11
N THR A 362 17.36 -0.95 17.75
CA THR A 362 17.97 -1.98 16.89
C THR A 362 17.65 -1.82 15.41
N ALA A 363 16.85 -0.83 15.00
CA ALA A 363 16.59 -0.58 13.58
C ALA A 363 17.90 -0.17 12.86
N LYS A 364 18.24 -0.78 11.71
CA LYS A 364 19.40 -0.32 10.93
C LYS A 364 19.14 0.95 10.15
N VAL A 365 17.89 1.19 9.73
CA VAL A 365 17.47 2.33 8.89
C VAL A 365 18.48 2.62 7.77
N THR A 366 18.79 1.59 6.97
CA THR A 366 19.86 1.64 5.98
C THR A 366 19.41 1.04 4.66
N ASP A 367 19.41 1.86 3.62
CA ASP A 367 19.19 1.43 2.24
C ASP A 367 20.52 1.30 1.51
N VAL A 368 20.68 0.26 0.70
CA VAL A 368 21.91 -0.01 -0.05
C VAL A 368 21.59 -0.29 -1.52
N TYR A 369 22.20 0.47 -2.42
CA TYR A 369 22.07 0.31 -3.87
C TYR A 369 23.41 -0.09 -4.49
N THR A 370 23.43 -1.20 -5.24
CA THR A 370 24.60 -1.63 -6.03
C THR A 370 24.36 -1.35 -7.50
N LEU A 371 25.22 -0.53 -8.10
CA LEU A 371 25.05 -0.03 -9.46
C LEU A 371 25.27 -1.11 -10.52
N LYS A 372 24.55 -1.02 -11.64
CA LYS A 372 24.79 -1.83 -12.85
C LYS A 372 25.76 -1.18 -13.83
N GLY A 373 26.08 0.10 -13.64
CA GLY A 373 27.07 0.86 -14.41
C GLY A 373 26.66 1.15 -15.84
N LYS A 374 25.36 1.30 -16.12
CA LYS A 374 24.82 1.54 -17.47
C LYS A 374 24.07 2.86 -17.53
N GLY A 375 24.82 3.95 -17.66
CA GLY A 375 24.24 5.30 -17.74
C GLY A 375 23.71 5.80 -16.40
N ALA A 376 22.78 6.76 -16.45
CA ALA A 376 22.12 7.26 -15.26
C ALA A 376 21.14 6.22 -14.71
N GLU A 377 21.25 5.94 -13.42
CA GLU A 377 20.44 5.01 -12.67
C GLU A 377 19.52 5.80 -11.72
N ASP A 378 18.26 5.36 -11.63
CA ASP A 378 17.19 5.98 -10.85
C ASP A 378 16.52 4.90 -10.02
N TRP A 379 16.67 4.99 -8.70
CA TRP A 379 16.29 3.94 -7.78
C TRP A 379 15.55 4.51 -6.57
N GLU A 380 14.51 3.80 -6.14
CA GLU A 380 13.88 3.98 -4.83
C GLU A 380 13.49 2.61 -4.26
N PRO A 381 13.52 2.42 -2.93
CA PRO A 381 13.10 1.17 -2.31
C PRO A 381 11.59 0.93 -2.45
N ARG A 382 11.16 -0.30 -2.23
CA ARG A 382 9.75 -0.71 -2.42
C ARG A 382 9.08 -1.23 -1.17
N PHE A 383 9.84 -1.90 -0.31
CA PHE A 383 9.29 -2.69 0.81
C PHE A 383 9.86 -2.28 2.17
N THR A 384 10.18 -0.99 2.33
CA THR A 384 10.62 -0.38 3.59
C THR A 384 10.15 1.07 3.69
N TYR A 385 10.31 1.67 4.85
CA TYR A 385 10.22 3.12 5.05
C TYR A 385 10.99 3.52 6.31
N HIS A 386 11.31 4.82 6.39
CA HIS A 386 12.07 5.43 7.47
C HIS A 386 11.38 6.72 7.91
N GLY A 387 11.48 7.08 9.20
CA GLY A 387 11.18 8.42 9.71
C GLY A 387 12.49 9.21 9.84
N PHE A 388 12.63 10.31 9.11
CA PHE A 388 13.89 11.04 9.01
C PHE A 388 13.77 12.48 8.53
N ARG A 389 14.73 13.29 8.94
CA ARG A 389 15.06 14.58 8.30
C ARG A 389 16.39 14.51 7.56
N TYR A 390 17.33 13.71 8.06
CA TYR A 390 18.69 13.67 7.57
C TYR A 390 19.01 12.32 6.92
N VAL A 391 19.77 12.36 5.84
CA VAL A 391 20.29 11.17 5.14
C VAL A 391 21.82 11.24 5.10
N GLU A 392 22.51 10.24 5.65
CA GLU A 392 23.95 10.05 5.44
C GLU A 392 24.17 9.20 4.19
N ILE A 393 24.94 9.70 3.23
CA ILE A 393 25.26 9.03 1.97
C ILE A 393 26.74 8.70 1.94
N LYS A 394 27.04 7.43 1.68
CA LYS A 394 28.41 6.93 1.49
C LYS A 394 28.54 6.20 0.18
N GLY A 395 29.71 6.32 -0.46
CA GLY A 395 30.03 5.62 -1.70
C GLY A 395 29.41 6.24 -2.97
N TYR A 396 28.85 7.46 -2.87
CA TYR A 396 28.40 8.21 -4.05
C TYR A 396 29.59 8.55 -4.95
N PRO A 397 29.48 8.39 -6.29
CA PRO A 397 30.55 8.76 -7.22
C PRO A 397 30.67 10.29 -7.33
N GLY A 398 31.64 10.86 -6.61
CA GLY A 398 31.85 12.30 -6.54
C GLY A 398 31.00 12.94 -5.43
N GLU A 399 30.59 14.18 -5.65
CA GLU A 399 29.74 14.95 -4.74
C GLU A 399 28.26 14.89 -5.18
N PRO A 400 27.33 14.47 -4.32
CA PRO A 400 25.91 14.46 -4.64
C PRO A 400 25.34 15.87 -4.67
N THR A 401 24.57 16.18 -5.72
CA THR A 401 23.80 17.43 -5.82
C THR A 401 22.39 17.27 -5.24
N ALA A 402 21.64 18.36 -5.12
CA ALA A 402 20.24 18.33 -4.67
C ALA A 402 19.33 17.48 -5.57
N GLU A 403 19.70 17.26 -6.83
CA GLU A 403 18.98 16.41 -7.79
C GLU A 403 19.30 14.92 -7.60
N ALA A 404 20.41 14.59 -6.94
CA ALA A 404 20.82 13.21 -6.69
C ALA A 404 19.87 12.50 -5.73
N ILE A 405 19.16 13.25 -4.87
CA ILE A 405 18.34 12.70 -3.80
C ILE A 405 17.02 13.45 -3.71
N THR A 406 15.92 12.70 -3.64
CA THR A 406 14.59 13.26 -3.39
C THR A 406 13.95 12.47 -2.26
N GLY A 407 13.48 13.16 -1.22
CA GLY A 407 12.66 12.55 -0.18
C GLY A 407 11.28 12.25 -0.72
N ARG A 408 10.82 11.02 -0.57
CA ARG A 408 9.51 10.55 -1.02
C ARG A 408 8.64 10.42 0.22
N VAL A 409 7.69 11.33 0.40
CA VAL A 409 6.77 11.27 1.54
C VAL A 409 5.70 10.25 1.23
N VAL A 410 5.55 9.30 2.14
CA VAL A 410 4.66 8.16 1.98
C VAL A 410 3.67 8.17 3.13
N HIS A 411 2.40 7.87 2.90
CA HIS A 411 1.40 7.57 3.92
C HIS A 411 0.10 7.09 3.27
N ASP A 412 -0.86 6.63 4.08
CA ASP A 412 -2.24 6.40 3.62
C ASP A 412 -2.77 7.66 2.96
N ASP A 413 -3.35 7.54 1.76
CA ASP A 413 -3.87 8.65 0.95
C ASP A 413 -5.19 9.19 1.52
N LEU A 414 -5.14 9.67 2.77
CA LEU A 414 -6.26 10.27 3.46
C LEU A 414 -6.53 11.66 2.91
N GLU A 415 -7.78 11.91 2.56
CA GLU A 415 -8.25 13.22 2.16
C GLU A 415 -8.08 14.23 3.31
N ARG A 416 -7.42 15.35 3.03
CA ARG A 416 -7.32 16.47 3.98
C ARG A 416 -8.61 17.28 3.92
N VAL A 417 -9.38 17.28 5.00
CA VAL A 417 -10.67 17.99 5.11
C VAL A 417 -10.57 19.26 5.96
N GLY A 418 -9.47 19.41 6.72
CA GLY A 418 -9.25 20.55 7.61
C GLY A 418 -8.01 21.38 7.27
N THR A 419 -8.17 22.69 7.37
CA THR A 419 -7.07 23.66 7.38
C THR A 419 -7.23 24.61 8.56
N PHE A 420 -6.11 25.16 9.04
CA PHE A 420 -6.10 26.08 10.18
C PHE A 420 -4.99 27.09 9.98
N THR A 421 -5.30 28.36 10.25
CA THR A 421 -4.34 29.46 10.23
C THR A 421 -4.79 30.55 11.21
N THR A 422 -3.82 31.25 11.78
CA THR A 422 -4.01 32.37 12.71
C THR A 422 -3.02 33.49 12.39
N SER A 423 -3.17 34.64 13.03
CA SER A 423 -2.18 35.71 12.98
C SER A 423 -0.89 35.38 13.77
N ASN A 424 -0.90 34.35 14.62
CA ASN A 424 0.25 33.97 15.42
C ASN A 424 1.07 32.86 14.72
N GLN A 425 2.29 33.20 14.30
CA GLN A 425 3.17 32.28 13.56
C GLN A 425 3.58 31.05 14.36
N MET A 426 3.73 31.15 15.69
CA MET A 426 4.08 30.01 16.54
C MET A 426 2.95 28.98 16.54
N ILE A 427 1.70 29.43 16.69
CA ILE A 427 0.53 28.56 16.65
C ILE A 427 0.41 27.87 15.28
N ASN A 428 0.64 28.61 14.19
CA ASN A 428 0.66 28.03 12.84
C ASN A 428 1.75 26.97 12.69
N LYS A 429 2.93 27.19 13.30
CA LYS A 429 4.02 26.21 13.29
C LYS A 429 3.70 24.98 14.12
N ILE A 430 3.07 25.11 15.29
CA ILE A 430 2.57 23.99 16.10
C ILE A 430 1.59 23.14 15.28
N PHE A 431 0.63 23.78 14.60
CA PHE A 431 -0.32 23.07 13.74
C PHE A 431 0.38 22.35 12.59
N THR A 432 1.35 22.99 11.94
CA THR A 432 2.13 22.37 10.86
C THR A 432 2.93 21.17 11.36
N ASN A 433 3.56 21.28 12.54
CA ASN A 433 4.28 20.17 13.15
C ASN A 433 3.33 19.00 13.48
N ALA A 434 2.14 19.29 14.03
CA ALA A 434 1.11 18.29 14.30
C ALA A 434 0.65 17.60 12.99
N TYR A 435 0.41 18.36 11.92
CA TYR A 435 0.04 17.82 10.61
C TYR A 435 1.08 16.84 10.07
N TRP A 436 2.37 17.19 10.13
CA TRP A 436 3.46 16.30 9.73
C TRP A 436 3.57 15.06 10.62
N GLY A 437 3.37 15.22 11.94
CA GLY A 437 3.35 14.10 12.88
C GLY A 437 2.18 13.14 12.65
N MET A 438 0.98 13.65 12.36
CA MET A 438 -0.20 12.85 12.04
C MET A 438 0.04 12.00 10.79
N LYS A 439 0.36 12.63 9.66
CA LYS A 439 0.53 11.90 8.39
C LYS A 439 1.75 10.97 8.39
N GLY A 440 2.79 11.31 9.16
CA GLY A 440 3.95 10.45 9.34
C GLY A 440 3.62 9.12 10.02
N ASN A 441 2.55 9.07 10.82
CA ASN A 441 2.17 7.91 11.62
C ASN A 441 0.95 7.14 11.08
N TYR A 442 0.48 7.43 9.86
CA TYR A 442 -0.51 6.58 9.20
C TYR A 442 0.19 5.61 8.24
N ARG A 443 0.13 4.31 8.56
CA ARG A 443 0.71 3.20 7.80
C ARG A 443 -0.21 2.00 7.77
N SER A 444 -1.42 2.18 7.24
CA SER A 444 -2.57 1.27 7.34
C SER A 444 -3.13 1.05 8.75
N ILE A 445 -2.37 1.48 9.76
CA ILE A 445 -2.72 1.62 11.16
C ILE A 445 -2.12 2.95 11.64
N PRO A 446 -2.67 3.54 12.71
CA PRO A 446 -2.10 4.72 13.33
C PRO A 446 -0.98 4.32 14.32
N THR A 447 0.29 4.50 13.93
CA THR A 447 1.47 4.08 14.71
C THR A 447 1.83 5.06 15.84
N ASP A 448 2.55 4.62 16.86
CA ASP A 448 3.17 5.50 17.87
C ASP A 448 4.27 6.38 17.28
N CYS A 449 5.15 5.75 16.50
CA CYS A 449 6.28 6.40 15.88
C CYS A 449 6.68 5.71 14.56
N PRO A 450 7.33 6.42 13.62
CA PRO A 450 7.62 5.86 12.30
C PRO A 450 9.07 5.41 12.06
N GLN A 451 9.98 5.64 13.01
CA GLN A 451 11.43 5.57 12.79
C GLN A 451 12.10 4.34 13.42
N ARG A 452 11.83 4.05 14.70
CA ARG A 452 12.49 2.97 15.44
C ARG A 452 11.88 1.61 15.14
N ASP A 453 12.45 0.56 15.71
CA ASP A 453 11.97 -0.83 15.65
C ASP A 453 10.71 -1.07 16.53
N GLU A 454 9.69 -0.22 16.35
CA GLU A 454 8.40 -0.30 17.06
C GLU A 454 7.26 -0.21 16.06
N ARG A 455 6.80 1.02 15.75
CA ARG A 455 5.81 1.32 14.70
C ARG A 455 4.52 0.52 14.91
N GLN A 456 4.06 0.47 16.16
CA GLN A 456 2.90 -0.34 16.56
C GLN A 456 1.66 0.52 16.70
N GLY A 457 0.50 -0.10 16.48
CA GLY A 457 -0.81 0.55 16.64
C GLY A 457 -1.21 0.66 18.11
N TRP A 458 -0.42 1.37 18.92
CA TRP A 458 -0.70 1.54 20.34
C TRP A 458 -2.05 2.25 20.57
N LEU A 459 -2.93 1.62 21.36
CA LEU A 459 -4.30 2.11 21.55
C LEU A 459 -4.36 3.42 22.34
N GLY A 460 -3.45 3.60 23.31
CA GLY A 460 -3.42 4.79 24.18
C GLY A 460 -3.18 6.10 23.41
N ASP A 461 -2.27 6.08 22.44
CA ASP A 461 -1.93 7.21 21.59
C ASP A 461 -3.15 7.77 20.86
N ARG A 462 -4.03 6.89 20.35
CA ARG A 462 -5.19 7.31 19.56
C ARG A 462 -6.46 7.47 20.36
N ALA A 463 -6.55 6.91 21.56
CA ALA A 463 -7.56 7.31 22.53
C ALA A 463 -7.49 8.81 22.83
N THR A 464 -6.30 9.42 22.77
CA THR A 464 -6.10 10.85 22.99
C THR A 464 -6.02 11.68 21.70
N GLY A 465 -5.43 11.16 20.62
CA GLY A 465 -5.19 11.91 19.37
C GLY A 465 -6.32 11.91 18.33
N SER A 466 -7.17 10.87 18.31
CA SER A 466 -8.12 10.61 17.21
C SER A 466 -9.07 11.76 16.90
N ARG A 467 -9.57 12.46 17.93
CA ARG A 467 -10.46 13.61 17.75
C ARG A 467 -9.77 14.76 17.02
N GLY A 468 -8.52 15.07 17.37
CA GLY A 468 -7.73 16.10 16.71
C GLY A 468 -7.46 15.75 15.25
N GLU A 469 -7.17 14.48 15.00
CA GLU A 469 -6.92 13.94 13.66
C GLU A 469 -8.15 14.04 12.74
N SER A 470 -9.35 13.77 13.26
CA SER A 470 -10.60 13.86 12.48
C SER A 470 -10.97 15.29 12.08
N TYR A 471 -10.41 16.33 12.72
CA TYR A 471 -10.53 17.70 12.21
C TYR A 471 -9.67 17.95 10.98
N VAL A 472 -8.62 17.16 10.76
CA VAL A 472 -7.61 17.40 9.72
C VAL A 472 -7.82 16.48 8.52
N PHE A 473 -8.11 15.20 8.77
CA PHE A 473 -8.23 14.16 7.75
C PHE A 473 -9.60 13.48 7.79
N ASN A 474 -10.11 13.09 6.62
CA ASN A 474 -11.17 12.10 6.49
C ASN A 474 -10.60 10.71 6.84
N ASN A 475 -10.47 10.46 8.14
CA ASN A 475 -9.84 9.27 8.68
C ASN A 475 -10.82 8.11 8.95
N ALA A 476 -12.13 8.33 8.71
CA ALA A 476 -13.17 7.34 9.03
C ALA A 476 -12.92 5.95 8.40
N PRO A 477 -12.53 5.81 7.11
CA PRO A 477 -12.27 4.49 6.54
C PRO A 477 -11.05 3.77 7.15
N LEU A 478 -10.00 4.52 7.49
CA LEU A 478 -8.80 3.98 8.17
C LEU A 478 -9.16 3.51 9.57
N TYR A 479 -9.92 4.31 10.32
CA TYR A 479 -10.35 3.96 11.67
C TYR A 479 -11.35 2.80 11.68
N ALA A 480 -12.26 2.71 10.71
CA ALA A 480 -13.15 1.56 10.58
C ALA A 480 -12.37 0.25 10.34
N LYS A 481 -11.31 0.31 9.52
CA LYS A 481 -10.39 -0.81 9.34
C LYS A 481 -9.62 -1.11 10.63
N TRP A 482 -9.08 -0.09 11.31
CA TRP A 482 -8.28 -0.31 12.52
C TRP A 482 -9.11 -0.84 13.70
N LEU A 483 -10.37 -0.40 13.83
CA LEU A 483 -11.34 -0.99 14.76
C LEU A 483 -11.60 -2.46 14.46
N ARG A 484 -11.64 -2.85 13.18
CA ARG A 484 -11.70 -4.27 12.81
C ARG A 484 -10.48 -5.04 13.30
N ASP A 485 -9.28 -4.47 13.19
CA ASP A 485 -8.06 -5.10 13.73
C ASP A 485 -8.16 -5.22 15.26
N ILE A 486 -8.68 -4.21 15.95
CA ILE A 486 -8.89 -4.23 17.42
C ILE A 486 -9.86 -5.36 17.81
N GLU A 487 -11.02 -5.46 17.15
CA GLU A 487 -11.98 -6.56 17.32
C GLU A 487 -11.36 -7.92 16.99
N ASP A 488 -10.47 -7.98 16.01
CA ASP A 488 -9.78 -9.20 15.64
C ASP A 488 -8.79 -9.63 16.75
N THR A 489 -8.19 -8.68 17.47
CA THR A 489 -7.25 -8.92 18.59
C THR A 489 -7.88 -9.06 19.98
N GLN A 490 -9.16 -8.72 20.16
CA GLN A 490 -9.82 -8.79 21.46
C GLN A 490 -9.81 -10.23 22.01
N ALA A 491 -9.39 -10.37 23.27
CA ALA A 491 -9.33 -11.67 23.92
C ALA A 491 -10.73 -12.25 24.15
N GLY A 492 -10.81 -13.57 24.35
CA GLY A 492 -12.10 -14.24 24.61
C GLY A 492 -12.79 -13.79 25.91
N THR A 493 -12.09 -13.07 26.79
CA THR A 493 -12.61 -12.48 28.02
C THR A 493 -13.40 -11.18 27.82
N GLY A 494 -13.44 -10.66 26.60
CA GLY A 494 -13.66 -9.23 26.35
C GLY A 494 -12.38 -8.44 26.62
#